data_AF-A0A3C0KCU1-F1
#
_entry.id   AF-A0A3C0KCU1-F1
#
_cell.length_a   1.000
_cell.length_b   1.000
_cell.length_c   1.000
_cell.angle_alpha   90.00
_cell.angle_beta   90.00
_cell.angle_gamma   90.00
#
_symmetry.space_group_name_H-M   'P 1'
#
loop_
_entity.id
_entity.type
_entity.pdbx_description
1 polymer ?
#
loop_
_entity_poly.entity_id
_entity_poly.type
_entity_poly.pdbx_seq_one_letter_code
_entity_poly.pdbx_strand_id
1 'polypeptide(L)'
;MRTIIRWLLLLGGGDGLRATARALAAEGGEALAERAELAALEWRQVRQRALLLLAGGILLAMALMITLLLGSLALMIHFWDTPLRVTVAWSVALGWLALCLATAGWLAYLARRAPSAFALTREELARDWALIKESL
;
A
#
# COMPACT_ATOMS: atom_id res chain seq x y z
N MET A 1 2.73 -22.73 -57.50
CA MET A 1 2.62 -21.51 -56.68
C MET A 1 1.20 -20.94 -56.50
N ARG A 2 0.17 -21.34 -57.26
CA ARG A 2 -1.22 -20.82 -57.09
C ARG A 2 -2.02 -21.41 -55.91
N THR A 3 -1.59 -22.53 -55.34
CA THR A 3 -2.33 -23.23 -54.26
C THR A 3 -2.09 -22.61 -52.89
N ILE A 4 -0.86 -22.17 -52.59
CA ILE A 4 -0.51 -21.54 -51.31
C ILE A 4 -1.25 -20.21 -51.12
N ILE A 5 -1.40 -19.42 -52.19
CA ILE A 5 -2.13 -18.13 -52.16
C ILE A 5 -3.63 -18.34 -51.89
N ARG A 6 -4.21 -19.46 -52.35
CA ARG A 6 -5.62 -19.82 -52.09
C ARG A 6 -5.86 -20.23 -50.63
N TRP A 7 -4.89 -20.90 -49.99
CA TRP A 7 -4.94 -21.19 -48.56
C TRP A 7 -4.73 -19.93 -47.72
N LEU A 8 -3.88 -19.02 -48.15
CA LEU A 8 -3.67 -17.72 -47.51
C LEU A 8 -4.88 -16.77 -47.65
N LEU A 9 -5.67 -16.89 -48.72
CA LEU A 9 -6.95 -16.19 -48.88
C LEU A 9 -8.09 -16.82 -48.06
N LEU A 10 -8.05 -18.13 -47.80
CA LEU A 10 -8.96 -18.82 -46.88
C LEU A 10 -8.69 -18.48 -45.41
N LEU A 11 -7.42 -18.26 -45.05
CA LEU A 11 -7.00 -17.69 -43.77
C LEU A 11 -7.09 -16.14 -43.72
N GLY A 12 -7.32 -15.51 -44.87
CA GLY A 12 -7.22 -14.06 -45.09
C GLY A 12 -8.54 -13.38 -45.48
N GLY A 13 -9.69 -13.98 -45.16
CA GLY A 13 -10.95 -13.25 -45.08
C GLY A 13 -11.05 -12.66 -43.67
N GLY A 14 -11.04 -11.33 -43.54
CA GLY A 14 -11.08 -10.62 -42.25
C GLY A 14 -12.24 -11.01 -41.32
N ASP A 15 -13.19 -11.80 -41.79
CA ASP A 15 -14.36 -12.29 -41.06
C ASP A 15 -14.09 -13.57 -40.26
N GLY A 16 -13.18 -14.46 -40.71
CA GLY A 16 -12.86 -15.72 -40.05
C GLY A 16 -12.00 -15.56 -38.79
N LEU A 17 -11.04 -14.63 -38.83
CA LEU A 17 -10.24 -14.20 -37.67
C LEU A 17 -11.10 -13.48 -36.63
N ARG A 18 -12.11 -12.72 -37.07
CA ARG A 18 -13.06 -12.06 -36.16
C ARG A 18 -13.98 -13.08 -35.48
N ALA A 19 -14.39 -14.13 -36.17
CA ALA A 19 -15.20 -15.20 -35.61
C ALA A 19 -14.42 -16.02 -34.57
N THR A 20 -13.17 -16.39 -34.86
CA THR A 20 -12.31 -17.10 -33.91
C THR A 20 -11.89 -16.21 -32.74
N ALA A 21 -11.60 -14.93 -32.96
CA ALA A 21 -11.32 -13.97 -31.89
C ALA A 21 -12.54 -13.78 -30.96
N ARG A 22 -13.77 -13.75 -31.50
CA ARG A 22 -14.99 -13.68 -30.67
C ARG A 22 -15.23 -14.97 -29.89
N ALA A 23 -14.99 -16.13 -30.49
CA ALA A 23 -15.14 -17.41 -29.80
C ALA A 23 -14.12 -17.55 -28.64
N LEU A 24 -12.86 -17.19 -28.88
CA LEU A 24 -11.81 -17.15 -27.85
C LEU A 24 -12.07 -16.08 -26.78
N ALA A 25 -12.67 -14.93 -27.15
CA ALA A 25 -13.07 -13.91 -26.21
C ALA A 25 -14.29 -14.32 -25.37
N ALA A 26 -15.19 -15.14 -25.92
CA ALA A 26 -16.35 -15.68 -25.19
C ALA A 26 -15.91 -16.80 -24.22
N GLU A 27 -15.15 -17.79 -24.69
CA GLU A 27 -14.65 -18.89 -23.84
C GLU A 27 -13.59 -18.40 -22.83
N GLY A 28 -12.71 -17.47 -23.24
CA GLY A 28 -11.74 -16.85 -22.34
C GLY A 28 -12.37 -15.83 -21.39
N GLY A 29 -13.47 -15.20 -21.80
CA GLY A 29 -14.22 -14.22 -21.01
C GLY A 29 -14.89 -14.84 -19.78
N GLU A 30 -15.43 -16.05 -19.90
CA GLU A 30 -16.06 -16.76 -18.78
C GLU A 30 -15.04 -17.26 -17.74
N ALA A 31 -13.92 -17.85 -18.20
CA ALA A 31 -12.86 -18.32 -17.30
C ALA A 31 -12.07 -17.16 -16.62
N LEU A 32 -11.95 -16.01 -17.29
CA LEU A 32 -11.37 -14.80 -16.70
C LEU A 32 -12.35 -14.10 -15.76
N ALA A 33 -13.65 -14.12 -16.05
CA ALA A 33 -14.66 -13.54 -15.17
C ALA A 33 -14.69 -14.27 -13.81
N GLU A 34 -14.64 -15.60 -13.79
CA GLU A 34 -14.63 -16.38 -12.56
C GLU A 34 -13.35 -16.13 -11.72
N ARG A 35 -12.19 -16.04 -12.38
CA ARG A 35 -10.92 -15.68 -11.71
C ARG A 35 -10.87 -14.23 -11.26
N ALA A 36 -11.50 -13.32 -11.99
CA ALA A 36 -11.62 -11.92 -11.62
C ALA A 36 -12.56 -11.74 -10.42
N GLU A 37 -13.61 -12.55 -10.31
CA GLU A 37 -14.54 -12.53 -9.18
C GLU A 37 -13.87 -13.05 -7.90
N LEU A 38 -13.10 -14.14 -8.00
CA LEU A 38 -12.22 -14.61 -6.92
C LEU A 38 -11.15 -13.57 -6.53
N ALA A 39 -10.47 -12.97 -7.50
CA ALA A 39 -9.47 -11.92 -7.24
C ALA A 39 -10.09 -10.66 -6.60
N ALA A 40 -11.31 -10.28 -6.99
CA ALA A 40 -12.03 -9.16 -6.40
C ALA A 40 -12.43 -9.43 -4.94
N LEU A 41 -12.80 -10.67 -4.60
CA LEU A 41 -13.07 -11.09 -3.22
C LEU A 41 -11.81 -11.09 -2.37
N GLU A 42 -10.72 -11.67 -2.88
CA GLU A 42 -9.42 -11.66 -2.20
C GLU A 42 -8.91 -10.22 -1.99
N TRP A 43 -9.07 -9.35 -2.99
CA TRP A 43 -8.69 -7.94 -2.91
C TRP A 43 -9.46 -7.19 -1.82
N ARG A 44 -10.78 -7.40 -1.73
CA ARG A 44 -11.61 -6.80 -0.66
C ARG A 44 -11.15 -7.26 0.72
N GLN A 45 -10.83 -8.54 0.86
CA GLN A 45 -10.41 -9.11 2.14
C GLN A 45 -9.02 -8.61 2.57
N VAL A 46 -8.07 -8.52 1.64
CA VAL A 46 -6.74 -7.93 1.90
C VAL A 46 -6.87 -6.45 2.27
N ARG A 47 -7.70 -5.69 1.55
CA ARG A 47 -7.93 -4.27 1.84
C ARG A 47 -8.55 -4.05 3.22
N GLN A 48 -9.57 -4.83 3.59
CA GLN A 48 -10.22 -4.70 4.89
C GLN A 48 -9.30 -5.09 6.05
N ARG A 49 -8.52 -6.17 5.91
CA ARG A 49 -7.51 -6.57 6.90
C ARG A 49 -6.41 -5.51 7.04
N ALA A 50 -5.94 -4.94 5.94
CA ALA A 50 -4.97 -3.86 5.97
C ALA A 50 -5.53 -2.62 6.69
N LEU A 51 -6.78 -2.23 6.43
CA LEU A 51 -7.43 -1.12 7.12
C LEU A 51 -7.60 -1.39 8.62
N LEU A 52 -7.97 -2.61 9.01
CA LEU A 52 -8.08 -2.99 10.43
C LEU A 52 -6.72 -2.95 11.13
N LEU A 53 -5.67 -3.48 10.50
CA LEU A 53 -4.31 -3.43 11.06
C LEU A 53 -3.77 -2.00 11.15
N LEU A 54 -4.03 -1.17 10.14
CA LEU A 54 -3.68 0.25 10.16
C LEU A 54 -4.44 1.01 11.25
N ALA A 55 -5.77 0.84 11.33
CA ALA A 55 -6.59 1.49 12.35
C ALA A 55 -6.20 1.04 13.76
N GLY A 56 -5.98 -0.27 13.97
CA GLY A 56 -5.50 -0.81 15.23
C GLY A 56 -4.10 -0.30 15.58
N GLY A 57 -3.20 -0.21 14.61
CA GLY A 57 -1.86 0.34 14.78
C GLY A 57 -1.88 1.82 15.17
N ILE A 58 -2.72 2.63 14.51
CA ILE A 58 -2.91 4.05 14.83
C ILE A 58 -3.50 4.20 16.24
N LEU A 59 -4.54 3.43 16.57
CA LEU A 59 -5.17 3.48 17.88
C LEU A 59 -4.20 3.10 18.99
N LEU A 60 -3.42 2.04 18.80
CA LEU A 60 -2.37 1.62 19.73
C LEU A 60 -1.29 2.70 19.88
N ALA A 61 -0.83 3.30 18.78
CA ALA A 61 0.16 4.38 18.82
C ALA A 61 -0.37 5.60 19.59
N MET A 62 -1.63 5.98 19.38
CA MET A 62 -2.28 7.06 20.14
C MET A 62 -2.39 6.71 21.63
N ALA A 63 -2.85 5.50 21.96
CA ALA A 63 -2.96 5.04 23.34
C ALA A 63 -1.59 5.07 24.05
N LEU A 64 -0.55 4.53 23.40
CA LEU A 64 0.83 4.56 23.93
C LEU A 64 1.31 6.00 24.12
N MET A 65 1.08 6.89 23.14
CA MET A 65 1.46 8.30 23.26
C MET A 65 0.81 8.96 24.49
N ILE A 66 -0.49 8.74 24.70
CA ILE A 66 -1.22 9.24 25.87
C ILE A 66 -0.63 8.66 27.16
N THR A 67 -0.42 7.34 27.23
CA THR A 67 0.16 6.68 28.41
C THR A 67 1.56 7.22 28.72
N LEU A 68 2.41 7.42 27.72
CA LEU A 68 3.76 7.99 27.90
C LEU A 68 3.70 9.43 28.41
N LEU A 69 2.79 10.25 27.89
CA LEU A 69 2.61 11.63 28.33
C LEU A 69 2.13 11.70 29.79
N LEU A 70 1.09 10.94 30.13
CA LEU A 70 0.57 10.88 31.52
C LEU A 70 1.62 10.30 32.47
N GLY A 71 2.34 9.25 32.04
CA GLY A 71 3.43 8.65 32.82
C GLY A 71 4.58 9.62 33.06
N SER A 72 4.96 10.41 32.04
CA SER A 72 5.98 11.47 32.17
C SER A 72 5.55 12.53 33.18
N LEU A 73 4.29 12.97 33.11
CA LEU A 73 3.74 13.95 34.05
C LEU A 73 3.67 13.38 35.47
N ALA A 74 3.22 12.14 35.62
CA ALA A 74 3.16 11.45 36.91
C ALA A 74 4.55 11.32 37.55
N LEU A 75 5.56 10.94 36.76
CA LEU A 75 6.97 10.94 37.20
C LEU A 75 7.42 12.32 37.68
N MET A 76 7.07 13.37 36.93
CA MET A 76 7.48 14.72 37.27
C MET A 76 6.81 15.24 38.55
N ILE A 77 5.52 14.94 38.74
CA ILE A 77 4.77 15.27 39.97
C ILE A 77 5.32 14.47 41.16
N HIS A 78 5.60 13.18 40.97
CA HIS A 78 6.09 12.32 42.05
C HIS A 78 7.45 12.78 42.59
N PHE A 79 8.36 13.22 41.72
CA PHE A 79 9.71 13.67 42.11
C PHE A 79 9.84 15.19 42.25
N TRP A 80 8.74 15.94 42.20
CA TRP A 80 8.77 17.41 42.20
C TRP A 80 9.45 18.00 43.44
N ASP A 81 9.14 17.46 44.62
CA ASP A 81 9.66 17.96 45.90
C ASP A 81 11.03 17.37 46.27
N THR A 82 11.58 16.51 45.40
CA THR A 82 12.89 15.89 45.62
C THR A 82 14.01 16.69 44.91
N PRO A 83 15.25 16.64 45.42
CA PRO A 83 16.40 17.23 44.71
C PRO A 83 16.67 16.56 43.35
N LEU A 84 16.11 15.36 43.12
CA LEU A 84 16.23 14.59 41.89
C LEU A 84 15.38 15.12 40.72
N ARG A 85 14.55 16.16 40.93
CA ARG A 85 13.66 16.74 39.91
C ARG A 85 14.35 17.04 38.57
N VAL A 86 15.56 17.59 38.62
CA VAL A 86 16.33 17.95 37.41
C VAL A 86 16.77 16.69 36.68
N THR A 87 17.28 15.69 37.39
CA THR A 87 17.69 14.40 36.82
C THR A 87 16.51 13.69 36.17
N VAL A 88 15.33 13.69 36.81
CA VAL A 88 14.11 13.10 36.26
C VAL A 88 13.66 13.83 35.00
N ALA A 89 13.65 15.17 35.01
CA ALA A 89 13.32 15.97 33.83
C ALA A 89 14.24 15.67 32.64
N TRP A 90 15.56 15.59 32.87
CA TRP A 90 16.52 15.20 31.83
C TRP A 90 16.33 13.76 31.37
N SER A 91 15.97 12.84 32.26
CA SER A 91 15.72 11.43 31.91
C SER A 91 14.49 11.31 31.01
N VAL A 92 13.42 12.03 31.32
CA VAL A 92 12.22 12.12 30.48
C VAL A 92 12.56 12.73 29.12
N ALA A 93 13.32 13.84 29.09
CA ALA A 93 13.75 14.48 27.85
C ALA A 93 14.59 13.56 26.97
N LEU A 94 15.57 12.85 27.56
CA LEU A 94 16.39 11.86 26.87
C LEU A 94 15.55 10.67 26.38
N GLY A 95 14.57 10.23 27.16
CA GLY A 95 13.62 9.19 26.77
C GLY A 95 12.82 9.58 25.53
N TRP A 96 12.29 10.80 25.47
CA TRP A 96 11.59 11.32 24.30
C TRP A 96 12.53 11.45 23.09
N LEU A 97 13.75 11.93 23.29
CA LEU A 97 14.73 12.04 22.22
C LEU A 97 15.10 10.66 21.65
N ALA A 98 15.31 9.66 22.50
CA ALA A 98 15.54 8.29 22.08
C ALA A 98 14.34 7.71 21.31
N LEU A 99 13.11 7.99 21.76
CA LEU A 99 11.89 7.58 21.07
C LEU A 99 11.78 8.23 19.68
N CYS A 100 12.09 9.52 19.55
CA CYS A 100 12.15 10.22 18.26
C CYS A 100 13.19 9.61 17.32
N LEU A 101 14.39 9.30 17.82
CA LEU A 101 15.44 8.67 17.01
C LEU A 101 15.05 7.24 16.60
N ALA A 102 14.46 6.46 17.50
CA ALA A 102 14.00 5.10 17.21
C ALA A 102 12.89 5.09 16.16
N THR A 103 11.90 5.98 16.30
CA THR A 103 10.81 6.13 15.31
C THR A 103 11.36 6.60 13.96
N ALA A 104 12.22 7.62 13.92
CA ALA A 104 12.85 8.08 12.68
C ALA A 104 13.68 6.96 12.01
N GLY A 105 14.46 6.21 12.80
CA GLY A 105 15.23 5.06 12.32
C GLY A 105 14.34 3.93 11.78
N TRP A 106 13.23 3.64 12.46
CA TRP A 106 12.24 2.66 12.01
C TRP A 106 11.57 3.09 10.71
N LEU A 107 11.13 4.35 10.60
CA LEU A 107 10.58 4.90 9.35
C LEU A 107 11.60 4.84 8.22
N ALA A 108 12.86 5.21 8.47
CA ALA A 108 13.93 5.12 7.47
C ALA A 108 14.21 3.67 7.04
N TYR A 109 14.16 2.72 7.99
CA TYR A 109 14.31 1.30 7.71
C TYR A 109 13.14 0.75 6.87
N LEU A 110 11.90 1.10 7.22
CA LEU A 110 10.71 0.75 6.43
C LEU A 110 10.77 1.36 5.03
N ALA A 111 11.15 2.63 4.91
CA ALA A 111 11.29 3.31 3.62
C ALA A 111 12.34 2.66 2.73
N ARG A 112 13.49 2.25 3.31
CA ARG A 112 14.53 1.50 2.58
C ARG A 112 14.09 0.09 2.21
N ARG A 113 13.20 -0.52 2.99
CA ARG A 113 12.61 -1.85 2.75
C ARG A 113 11.29 -1.81 1.98
N ALA A 114 10.90 -0.66 1.43
CA ALA A 114 9.72 -0.53 0.58
C ALA A 114 9.99 -0.57 -0.94
N PRO A 115 10.83 -1.47 -1.52
CA PRO A 115 11.03 -1.50 -2.97
C PRO A 115 9.89 -2.17 -3.77
N SER A 116 8.69 -2.37 -3.23
CA SER A 116 7.57 -2.97 -4.00
C SER A 116 6.17 -2.47 -3.67
N ALA A 117 5.93 -1.83 -2.52
CA ALA A 117 4.59 -1.34 -2.16
C ALA A 117 4.23 0.01 -2.82
N PHE A 118 5.22 0.86 -3.11
CA PHE A 118 5.05 2.16 -3.77
C PHE A 118 5.36 2.15 -5.27
N ALA A 119 5.87 1.03 -5.81
CA ALA A 119 6.15 0.92 -7.24
C ALA A 119 4.84 0.92 -8.07
N LEU A 120 3.82 0.18 -7.63
CA LEU A 120 2.49 0.20 -8.27
C LEU A 120 1.80 1.56 -8.12
N THR A 121 1.82 2.16 -6.92
CA THR A 121 1.10 3.42 -6.66
C THR A 121 1.75 4.64 -7.34
N ARG A 122 3.07 4.58 -7.60
CA ARG A 122 3.80 5.66 -8.27
C ARG A 122 3.65 5.62 -9.79
N GLU A 123 3.46 4.45 -10.39
CA GLU A 123 3.07 4.34 -11.80
C GLU A 123 1.64 4.88 -12.02
N GLU A 124 0.71 4.58 -11.10
CA GLU A 124 -0.66 5.13 -11.17
C GLU A 124 -0.66 6.66 -11.00
N LEU A 125 0.03 7.21 -9.99
CA LEU A 125 0.10 8.68 -9.78
C LEU A 125 0.84 9.42 -10.89
N ALA A 126 1.84 8.81 -11.52
CA ALA A 126 2.55 9.44 -12.63
C ALA A 126 1.71 9.48 -13.91
N ARG A 127 0.84 8.49 -14.13
CA ARG A 127 -0.09 8.45 -15.27
C ARG A 127 -1.20 9.49 -15.12
N ASP A 128 -1.76 9.64 -13.93
CA ASP A 128 -2.77 10.67 -13.64
C ASP A 128 -2.17 12.09 -13.74
N TRP A 129 -0.91 12.27 -13.34
CA TRP A 129 -0.23 13.56 -13.51
C TRP A 129 0.02 13.94 -14.98
N ALA A 130 0.31 12.94 -15.84
CA ALA A 130 0.47 13.17 -17.28
C ALA A 130 -0.85 13.57 -17.95
N LEU A 131 -1.98 12.96 -17.55
CA LEU A 131 -3.32 13.27 -18.07
C LEU A 131 -3.81 14.67 -17.64
N ILE A 132 -3.47 15.10 -16.42
CA ILE A 132 -3.77 16.47 -15.95
C ILE A 132 -2.91 17.50 -16.69
N LYS A 133 -1.66 17.16 -17.04
CA LYS A 133 -0.76 18.07 -17.75
C LYS A 133 -1.08 18.21 -19.24
N GLU A 134 -1.73 17.21 -19.86
CA GLU A 134 -2.21 17.30 -21.24
C GLU A 134 -3.57 17.99 -21.38
N SER A 135 -4.32 18.16 -20.28
CA SER A 135 -5.64 18.81 -20.28
C SER A 135 -5.62 20.29 -19.90
N LEU A 136 -4.44 20.88 -19.69
CA LEU A 136 -4.21 22.30 -19.40
C LEU A 136 -3.35 22.96 -20.49
#